data_AF-A0A5S4G0R7-F1
#
_entry.id   AF-A0A5S4G0R7-F1
#
_cell.length_a   1.000
_cell.length_b   1.000
_cell.length_c   1.000
_cell.angle_alpha   90.00
_cell.angle_beta   90.00
_cell.angle_gamma   90.00
#
_symmetry.space_group_name_H-M   'P 1'
#
loop_
_entity.id
_entity.type
_entity.pdbx_description
1 polymer ?
#
loop_
_entity_poly.entity_id
_entity_poly.type
_entity_poly.pdbx_seq_one_letter_code
_entity_poly.pdbx_strand_id
1 'polypeptide(L)'
;MRNHSGTPVTGRGSMGAVLRRHGVRALTAAAALAATLLAVAGPAHATTNVSVSGGALQISSGAAADDIAVFVDTDGSLIIRNTADTVVASAPCVGLTANEVDCPSAGITAVTVNTGAGDDSFRNRTSLRTKAFMGTGADLFFGGLSRDIASGDDGNDRLAGLAGDDLLIGGAGADTANGADGTDTCDAEIESNCES
;
A
#
# COMPACT_ATOMS: atom_id res chain seq x y z
N MET A 1 -7.59 30.69 92.76
CA MET A 1 -9.04 30.97 92.66
C MET A 1 -9.64 29.86 91.82
N ARG A 2 -10.33 28.89 92.45
CA ARG A 2 -11.80 28.65 92.37
C ARG A 2 -12.26 28.48 90.91
N ASN A 3 -12.97 27.44 90.48
CA ASN A 3 -13.86 26.53 91.17
C ASN A 3 -14.23 25.33 90.25
N HIS A 4 -14.52 24.17 90.86
CA HIS A 4 -15.63 23.21 90.64
C HIS A 4 -16.37 23.16 89.27
N SER A 5 -16.92 22.06 88.76
CA SER A 5 -17.19 20.67 89.19
C SER A 5 -18.17 20.10 88.14
N GLY A 6 -18.13 18.81 87.81
CA GLY A 6 -19.26 18.19 87.10
C GLY A 6 -18.94 16.95 86.25
N THR A 7 -18.83 15.79 86.89
CA THR A 7 -19.21 14.47 86.32
C THR A 7 -20.75 14.43 86.14
N PRO A 8 -21.41 13.64 85.26
CA PRO A 8 -21.30 12.16 85.24
C PRO A 8 -21.68 11.38 83.94
N VAL A 9 -21.38 10.07 83.96
CA VAL A 9 -22.12 8.91 83.41
C VAL A 9 -22.55 8.92 81.93
N THR A 10 -22.10 7.90 81.18
CA THR A 10 -22.93 7.24 80.16
C THR A 10 -22.71 5.72 80.15
N GLY A 11 -23.79 5.00 80.47
CA GLY A 11 -23.90 3.55 80.34
C GLY A 11 -24.50 3.13 78.99
N ARG A 12 -24.13 1.89 78.62
CA ARG A 12 -24.72 0.94 77.66
C ARG A 12 -26.13 1.24 77.10
N GLY A 13 -26.30 0.93 75.80
CA GLY A 13 -27.56 0.35 75.30
C GLY A 13 -27.78 0.35 73.78
N SER A 14 -27.97 -0.86 73.22
CA SER A 14 -28.84 -1.23 72.09
C SER A 14 -28.51 -0.72 70.67
N MET A 15 -28.01 -1.55 69.75
CA MET A 15 -28.79 -2.41 68.82
C MET A 15 -29.79 -1.65 67.93
N GLY A 16 -29.60 -1.74 66.60
CA GLY A 16 -30.70 -1.50 65.65
C GLY A 16 -30.30 -1.08 64.23
N ALA A 17 -30.38 -2.04 63.31
CA ALA A 17 -30.84 -1.90 61.92
C ALA A 17 -30.02 -1.08 60.88
N VAL A 18 -29.34 -1.87 60.05
CA VAL A 18 -29.20 -1.78 58.58
C VAL A 18 -30.21 -0.86 57.88
N LEU A 19 -29.75 0.06 57.03
CA LEU A 19 -30.36 0.32 55.72
C LEU A 19 -29.36 1.04 54.77
N ARG A 20 -29.10 0.41 53.63
CA ARG A 20 -28.30 0.91 52.49
C ARG A 20 -28.99 2.10 51.82
N ARG A 21 -28.23 3.06 51.28
CA ARG A 21 -28.47 3.69 49.95
C ARG A 21 -27.33 4.63 49.51
N HIS A 22 -26.71 4.20 48.40
CA HIS A 22 -26.11 4.94 47.29
C HIS A 22 -25.42 6.29 47.55
N GLY A 23 -24.09 6.26 47.48
CA GLY A 23 -23.27 7.45 47.30
C GLY A 23 -23.44 8.03 45.90
N VAL A 24 -23.82 9.30 45.84
CA VAL A 24 -23.74 10.12 44.63
C VAL A 24 -22.69 11.18 44.90
N ARG A 25 -21.48 10.96 44.38
CA ARG A 25 -20.45 12.00 44.27
C ARG A 25 -20.75 12.81 43.01
N ALA A 26 -21.21 14.04 43.19
CA ALA A 26 -21.29 15.01 42.10
C ALA A 26 -19.86 15.44 41.73
N LEU A 27 -19.33 14.88 40.63
CA LEU A 27 -18.11 15.38 40.00
C LEU A 27 -18.47 16.56 39.08
N THR A 28 -17.67 17.61 39.21
CA THR A 28 -17.64 18.84 38.42
C THR A 28 -17.61 18.55 36.91
N ALA A 29 -18.58 19.12 36.18
CA ALA A 29 -18.56 19.14 34.72
C ALA A 29 -17.52 20.15 34.22
N ALA A 30 -16.45 19.67 33.58
CA ALA A 30 -15.59 20.47 32.72
C ALA A 30 -15.87 20.05 31.27
N ALA A 31 -16.63 20.86 30.54
CA ALA A 31 -16.84 20.67 29.11
C ALA A 31 -15.61 21.20 28.37
N ALA A 32 -14.72 20.31 27.94
CA ALA A 32 -13.71 20.63 26.94
C ALA A 32 -14.38 20.57 25.57
N LEU A 33 -14.56 21.72 24.91
CA LEU A 33 -14.88 21.76 23.49
C LEU A 33 -13.67 21.21 22.73
N ALA A 34 -13.76 19.97 22.24
CA ALA A 34 -12.80 19.42 21.31
C ALA A 34 -12.94 20.18 19.98
N ALA A 35 -11.98 21.02 19.65
CA ALA A 35 -11.84 21.54 18.30
C ALA A 35 -11.49 20.36 17.39
N THR A 36 -12.47 19.88 16.61
CA THR A 36 -12.22 18.94 15.53
C THR A 36 -11.33 19.62 14.50
N LEU A 37 -10.05 19.25 14.46
CA LEU A 37 -9.23 19.51 13.29
C LEU A 37 -9.91 18.80 12.11
N LEU A 38 -10.53 19.57 11.22
CA LEU A 38 -10.75 19.13 9.85
C LEU A 38 -9.35 19.04 9.24
N ALA A 39 -8.80 17.84 9.21
CA ALA A 39 -7.72 17.55 8.28
C ALA A 39 -8.31 17.75 6.88
N VAL A 40 -8.00 18.87 6.24
CA VAL A 40 -8.08 18.95 4.79
C VAL A 40 -7.02 17.96 4.33
N ALA A 41 -7.45 16.74 3.99
CA ALA A 41 -6.67 15.89 3.12
C ALA A 41 -6.44 16.74 1.87
N GLY A 42 -5.21 17.23 1.69
CA GLY A 42 -4.78 17.62 0.35
C GLY A 42 -4.96 16.43 -0.57
N PRO A 43 -4.92 16.62 -1.91
CA PRO A 43 -4.78 15.47 -2.78
C PRO A 43 -3.58 14.67 -2.26
N ALA A 44 -3.85 13.48 -1.73
CA ALA A 44 -2.81 12.52 -1.44
C ALA A 44 -2.36 12.07 -2.82
N HIS A 45 -1.50 12.87 -3.47
CA HIS A 45 -0.78 12.43 -4.64
C HIS A 45 -0.07 11.16 -4.20
N ALA A 46 -0.52 10.01 -4.71
CA ALA A 46 0.16 8.79 -4.38
C ALA A 46 1.56 8.94 -4.96
N THR A 47 2.55 8.65 -4.14
CA THR A 47 3.94 8.84 -4.55
C THR A 47 4.44 7.50 -5.03
N THR A 48 4.87 7.42 -6.29
CA THR A 48 5.59 6.25 -6.78
C THR A 48 7.06 6.37 -6.38
N ASN A 49 7.56 5.41 -5.62
CA ASN A 49 8.94 5.36 -5.18
C ASN A 49 9.74 4.47 -6.13
N VAL A 50 10.88 4.98 -6.60
CA VAL A 50 11.79 4.25 -7.48
C VAL A 50 13.17 4.18 -6.85
N SER A 51 13.72 2.97 -6.77
CA SER A 51 15.07 2.74 -6.22
C SER A 51 15.75 1.55 -6.93
N VAL A 52 17.05 1.36 -6.69
CA VAL A 52 17.78 0.19 -7.18
C VAL A 52 18.36 -0.56 -5.99
N SER A 53 18.05 -1.86 -5.90
CA SER A 53 18.54 -2.71 -4.82
C SER A 53 18.73 -4.14 -5.32
N GLY A 54 19.86 -4.76 -4.97
CA GLY A 54 20.14 -6.16 -5.32
C GLY A 54 20.20 -6.46 -6.83
N GLY A 55 20.53 -5.47 -7.66
CA GLY A 55 20.52 -5.62 -9.13
C GLY A 55 19.13 -5.57 -9.77
N ALA A 56 18.12 -5.14 -9.01
CA ALA A 56 16.76 -4.91 -9.50
C ALA A 56 16.36 -3.44 -9.36
N LEU A 57 15.67 -2.94 -10.37
CA LEU A 57 14.89 -1.72 -10.30
C LEU A 57 13.63 -2.01 -9.46
N GLN A 58 13.46 -1.32 -8.34
CA GLN A 58 12.30 -1.46 -7.45
C GLN A 58 11.37 -0.26 -7.64
N ILE A 59 10.12 -0.55 -7.98
CA ILE A 59 9.05 0.43 -8.15
C ILE A 59 7.94 0.07 -7.15
N SER A 60 7.52 1.03 -6.35
CA SER A 60 6.43 0.84 -5.39
C SER A 60 5.54 2.07 -5.35
N SER A 61 4.25 1.90 -5.64
CA SER A 61 3.26 2.98 -5.58
C SER A 61 2.21 2.72 -4.50
N GLY A 62 1.12 3.48 -4.54
CA GLY A 62 0.26 3.70 -3.38
C GLY A 62 -1.11 3.03 -3.49
N ALA A 63 -2.15 3.79 -3.16
CA ALA A 63 -3.54 3.33 -3.23
C ALA A 63 -4.35 4.09 -4.31
N ALA A 64 -3.66 4.85 -5.16
CA ALA A 64 -4.27 5.59 -6.25
C ALA A 64 -3.96 4.86 -7.55
N ALA A 65 -4.84 5.01 -8.54
CA ALA A 65 -4.62 4.46 -9.86
C ALA A 65 -3.36 5.06 -10.51
N ASP A 66 -2.45 4.19 -10.93
CA ASP A 66 -1.16 4.53 -11.51
C ASP A 66 -1.06 4.14 -12.99
N ASP A 67 -0.25 4.87 -13.78
CA ASP A 67 0.09 4.49 -15.17
C ASP A 67 1.61 4.54 -15.38
N ILE A 68 2.24 3.42 -15.08
CA ILE A 68 3.68 3.25 -14.96
C ILE A 68 4.26 2.58 -16.22
N ALA A 69 5.28 3.20 -16.80
CA ALA A 69 6.04 2.62 -17.89
C ALA A 69 7.55 2.64 -17.62
N VAL A 70 8.23 1.55 -17.98
CA VAL A 70 9.70 1.44 -17.96
C VAL A 70 10.21 1.30 -19.39
N PHE A 71 11.17 2.14 -19.79
CA PHE A 71 11.76 2.10 -21.13
C PHE A 71 13.23 2.54 -21.10
N VAL A 72 13.99 2.21 -22.14
CA VAL A 72 15.40 2.61 -22.28
C VAL A 72 15.47 3.96 -23.01
N ASP A 73 16.22 4.93 -22.49
CA ASP A 73 16.47 6.20 -23.20
C ASP A 73 17.56 6.05 -24.28
N THR A 74 17.73 7.10 -25.08
CA THR A 74 18.74 7.19 -26.14
C THR A 74 20.18 7.02 -25.66
N ASP A 75 20.47 7.36 -24.41
CA ASP A 75 21.80 7.18 -23.80
C ASP A 75 21.99 5.81 -23.13
N GLY A 76 20.96 4.96 -23.15
CA GLY A 76 20.96 3.63 -22.55
C GLY A 76 20.57 3.59 -21.07
N SER A 77 20.20 4.72 -20.46
CA SER A 77 19.60 4.74 -19.13
C SER A 77 18.20 4.12 -19.13
N LEU A 78 17.68 3.80 -17.94
CA LEU A 78 16.30 3.37 -17.77
C LEU A 78 15.47 4.57 -17.32
N ILE A 79 14.41 4.87 -18.07
CA ILE A 79 13.41 5.86 -17.69
C ILE A 79 12.20 5.14 -17.12
N ILE A 80 11.77 5.63 -15.97
CA ILE A 80 10.52 5.22 -15.34
C ILE A 80 9.61 6.44 -15.34
N ARG A 81 8.42 6.28 -15.90
CA ARG A 81 7.39 7.32 -15.97
C ARG A 81 6.14 6.83 -15.26
N ASN A 82 5.53 7.69 -14.44
CA ASN A 82 4.14 7.52 -14.00
C ASN A 82 3.32 8.75 -14.43
N THR A 83 2.35 8.58 -15.34
CA THR A 83 1.56 9.71 -15.85
C THR A 83 0.44 10.15 -14.91
N ALA A 84 0.05 9.31 -13.96
CA ALA A 84 -1.00 9.61 -12.98
C ALA A 84 -0.45 10.36 -11.76
N ASP A 85 0.79 10.09 -11.36
CA ASP A 85 1.29 10.49 -10.05
C ASP A 85 2.77 10.90 -10.02
N THR A 86 3.15 11.55 -8.91
CA THR A 86 4.54 12.02 -8.73
C THR A 86 5.48 10.85 -8.48
N VAL A 87 6.64 10.87 -9.13
CA VAL A 87 7.68 9.83 -8.96
C VAL A 87 8.84 10.39 -8.14
N VAL A 88 9.20 9.68 -7.08
CA VAL A 88 10.33 10.01 -6.20
C VAL A 88 11.44 9.00 -6.42
N ALA A 89 12.58 9.50 -6.88
CA ALA A 89 13.80 8.71 -7.04
C ALA A 89 14.61 8.63 -5.74
N SER A 90 15.15 7.44 -5.48
CA SER A 90 16.26 7.23 -4.56
C SER A 90 17.54 6.93 -5.35
N ALA A 91 18.69 7.36 -4.83
CA ALA A 91 19.98 7.05 -5.42
C ALA A 91 20.10 5.52 -5.65
N PRO A 92 20.61 5.07 -6.82
CA PRO A 92 21.33 5.83 -7.83
C PRO A 92 20.44 6.52 -8.89
N CYS A 93 19.12 6.40 -8.81
CA CYS A 93 18.21 7.08 -9.73
C CYS A 93 18.13 8.58 -9.43
N VAL A 94 17.84 9.37 -10.46
CA VAL A 94 17.68 10.83 -10.37
C VAL A 94 16.35 11.24 -10.98
N GLY A 95 15.66 12.19 -10.34
CA GLY A 95 14.41 12.75 -10.89
C GLY A 95 14.69 13.65 -12.10
N LEU A 96 13.91 13.48 -13.17
CA LEU A 96 13.95 14.32 -14.36
C LEU A 96 12.82 15.35 -14.34
N THR A 97 11.59 14.88 -14.10
CA THR A 97 10.38 15.70 -13.99
C THR A 97 9.58 15.25 -12.76
N ALA A 98 8.41 15.85 -12.53
CA ALA A 98 7.52 15.38 -11.46
C ALA A 98 7.07 13.92 -11.66
N ASN A 99 7.03 13.45 -12.91
CA ASN A 99 6.45 12.17 -13.31
C ASN A 99 7.49 11.20 -13.89
N GLU A 100 8.77 11.57 -13.90
CA GLU A 100 9.83 10.80 -14.56
C GLU A 100 11.12 10.77 -13.75
N VAL A 101 11.75 9.60 -13.73
CA VAL A 101 13.05 9.37 -13.14
C VAL A 101 13.96 8.62 -14.12
N ASP A 102 15.24 8.91 -14.05
CA ASP A 102 16.32 8.25 -14.78
C ASP A 102 17.13 7.37 -13.81
N CYS A 103 17.33 6.11 -14.17
CA CYS A 103 18.15 5.16 -13.43
C CYS A 103 19.26 4.60 -14.33
N PRO A 104 20.47 4.35 -13.79
CA PRO A 104 21.50 3.67 -14.54
C PRO A 104 21.06 2.24 -14.88
N SER A 105 21.29 1.80 -16.12
CA SER A 105 20.99 0.42 -16.54
C SER A 105 22.06 -0.60 -16.13
N ALA A 106 23.28 -0.14 -15.83
CA ALA A 106 24.41 -1.01 -15.54
C ALA A 106 24.19 -1.83 -14.26
N GLY A 107 24.19 -3.16 -14.41
CA GLY A 107 24.01 -4.10 -13.31
C GLY A 107 22.55 -4.31 -12.89
N ILE A 108 21.59 -3.67 -13.56
CA ILE A 108 20.16 -3.95 -13.39
C ILE A 108 19.76 -5.08 -14.34
N THR A 109 19.25 -6.17 -13.78
CA THR A 109 18.85 -7.36 -14.55
C THR A 109 17.36 -7.68 -14.44
N ALA A 110 16.64 -6.95 -13.58
CA ALA A 110 15.23 -7.17 -13.35
C ALA A 110 14.51 -5.88 -12.90
N VAL A 111 13.19 -5.87 -13.10
CA VAL A 111 12.24 -4.92 -12.52
C VAL A 111 11.40 -5.66 -11.48
N THR A 112 11.25 -5.10 -10.30
CA THR A 112 10.26 -5.53 -9.30
C THR A 112 9.30 -4.38 -9.08
N VAL A 113 8.01 -4.62 -9.33
CA VAL A 113 6.96 -3.62 -9.21
C VAL A 113 5.88 -4.09 -8.24
N ASN A 114 5.40 -3.18 -7.41
CA ASN A 114 4.22 -3.34 -6.57
C ASN A 114 3.36 -2.08 -6.72
N THR A 115 2.18 -2.19 -7.32
CA THR A 115 1.35 -0.99 -7.60
C THR A 115 0.32 -0.71 -6.50
N GLY A 116 -0.12 -1.74 -5.79
CA GLY A 116 -0.73 -1.57 -4.47
C GLY A 116 -2.25 -1.64 -4.55
N ALA A 117 -2.94 -0.52 -4.43
CA ALA A 117 -4.38 -0.47 -4.61
C ALA A 117 -4.76 0.59 -5.63
N GLY A 118 -5.90 0.42 -6.29
CA GLY A 118 -6.31 1.28 -7.39
C GLY A 118 -6.29 0.51 -8.70
N ASP A 119 -6.89 1.08 -9.74
CA ASP A 119 -6.86 0.47 -11.08
C ASP A 119 -5.56 0.88 -11.77
N ASP A 120 -4.56 0.01 -11.74
CA ASP A 120 -3.19 0.33 -12.13
C ASP A 120 -2.83 -0.19 -13.53
N SER A 121 -1.91 0.50 -14.20
CA SER A 121 -1.35 0.11 -15.48
C SER A 121 0.17 0.05 -15.35
N PHE A 122 0.76 -1.10 -15.65
CA PHE A 122 2.21 -1.27 -15.72
C PHE A 122 2.63 -1.79 -17.09
N ARG A 123 3.65 -1.16 -17.69
CA ARG A 123 4.24 -1.58 -18.96
C ARG A 123 5.76 -1.61 -18.94
N ASN A 124 6.34 -2.79 -19.12
CA ASN A 124 7.77 -2.94 -19.35
C ASN A 124 8.07 -2.95 -20.86
N ARG A 125 8.78 -1.92 -21.36
CA ARG A 125 9.20 -1.83 -22.78
C ARG A 125 10.66 -2.21 -22.98
N THR A 126 11.23 -2.98 -22.05
CA THR A 126 12.64 -3.38 -22.04
C THR A 126 12.79 -4.89 -22.19
N SER A 127 14.03 -5.36 -22.21
CA SER A 127 14.37 -6.79 -22.14
C SER A 127 14.70 -7.25 -20.71
N LEU A 128 14.34 -6.46 -19.69
CA LEU A 128 14.49 -6.85 -18.29
C LEU A 128 13.36 -7.79 -17.90
N ARG A 129 13.69 -8.83 -17.13
CA ARG A 129 12.71 -9.66 -16.44
C ARG A 129 11.91 -8.82 -15.44
N THR A 130 10.64 -9.11 -15.29
CA THR A 130 9.72 -8.42 -14.40
C THR A 130 9.22 -9.37 -13.32
N LYS A 131 9.06 -8.87 -12.11
CA LYS A 131 8.23 -9.45 -11.07
C LYS A 131 7.21 -8.40 -10.63
N ALA A 132 5.95 -8.61 -10.95
CA ALA A 132 4.87 -7.67 -10.69
C ALA A 132 3.87 -8.23 -9.68
N PHE A 133 3.44 -7.37 -8.76
CA PHE A 133 2.30 -7.55 -7.87
C PHE A 133 1.40 -6.34 -8.10
N MET A 134 0.26 -6.54 -8.75
CA MET A 134 -0.59 -5.43 -9.16
C MET A 134 -1.48 -4.98 -7.98
N GLY A 135 -2.06 -5.92 -7.25
CA GLY A 135 -2.64 -5.67 -5.93
C GLY A 135 -4.16 -5.62 -5.99
N THR A 136 -4.80 -4.63 -5.37
CA THR A 136 -6.27 -4.57 -5.39
C THR A 136 -6.76 -3.58 -6.44
N GLY A 137 -7.57 -4.00 -7.40
CA GLY A 137 -8.08 -3.11 -8.44
C GLY A 137 -8.32 -3.84 -9.74
N ALA A 138 -8.79 -3.15 -10.77
CA ALA A 138 -8.83 -3.72 -12.12
C ALA A 138 -7.55 -3.35 -12.87
N ASP A 139 -6.55 -4.22 -12.81
CA ASP A 139 -5.19 -3.88 -13.22
C ASP A 139 -4.85 -4.33 -14.64
N LEU A 140 -3.88 -3.64 -15.25
CA LEU A 140 -3.34 -3.94 -16.56
C LEU A 140 -1.83 -4.16 -16.45
N PHE A 141 -1.40 -5.41 -16.65
CA PHE A 141 0.00 -5.76 -16.73
C PHE A 141 0.42 -6.04 -18.18
N PHE A 142 1.48 -5.38 -18.62
CA PHE A 142 2.19 -5.68 -19.86
C PHE A 142 3.66 -5.97 -19.56
N GLY A 143 4.04 -7.23 -19.74
CA GLY A 143 5.40 -7.71 -19.65
C GLY A 143 6.33 -7.12 -20.72
N GLY A 144 7.58 -7.59 -20.71
CA GLY A 144 8.64 -7.18 -21.59
C GLY A 144 8.99 -8.24 -22.63
N LEU A 145 10.28 -8.26 -23.01
CA LEU A 145 10.83 -9.25 -23.95
C LEU A 145 11.56 -10.40 -23.25
N SER A 146 11.34 -10.57 -21.95
CA SER A 146 12.02 -11.53 -21.11
C SER A 146 11.01 -12.26 -20.26
N ARG A 147 11.44 -13.36 -19.63
CA ARG A 147 10.57 -14.11 -18.72
C ARG A 147 10.15 -13.28 -17.52
N ASP A 148 8.86 -13.05 -17.45
CA ASP A 148 8.17 -12.27 -16.44
C ASP A 148 7.36 -13.15 -15.48
N ILE A 149 7.04 -12.57 -14.33
CA ILE A 149 6.12 -13.14 -13.34
C ILE A 149 5.17 -12.01 -12.94
N ALA A 150 3.87 -12.21 -13.08
CA ALA A 150 2.85 -11.26 -12.67
C ALA A 150 1.77 -11.92 -11.82
N SER A 151 1.37 -11.24 -10.74
CA SER A 151 0.19 -11.55 -9.93
C SER A 151 -0.76 -10.36 -10.04
N GLY A 152 -2.00 -10.59 -10.50
CA GLY A 152 -3.08 -9.60 -10.50
C GLY A 152 -3.52 -9.29 -9.06
N ASP A 153 -3.60 -10.32 -8.23
CA ASP A 153 -4.07 -10.29 -6.83
C ASP A 153 -5.60 -10.17 -6.75
N ASP A 154 -6.19 -9.10 -6.22
CA ASP A 154 -7.65 -8.98 -6.04
C ASP A 154 -8.26 -8.02 -7.07
N GLY A 155 -9.15 -8.51 -7.93
CA GLY A 155 -9.91 -7.67 -8.85
C GLY A 155 -10.11 -8.31 -10.22
N ASN A 156 -10.32 -7.50 -11.25
CA ASN A 156 -10.58 -8.03 -12.60
C ASN A 156 -9.43 -7.61 -13.52
N ASP A 157 -8.40 -8.45 -13.56
CA ASP A 157 -7.10 -8.08 -14.09
C ASP A 157 -6.91 -8.54 -15.53
N ARG A 158 -6.04 -7.83 -16.25
CA ARG A 158 -5.59 -8.23 -17.58
C ARG A 158 -4.08 -8.32 -17.61
N LEU A 159 -3.58 -9.54 -17.77
CA LEU A 159 -2.16 -9.85 -17.75
C LEU A 159 -1.71 -10.26 -19.15
N ALA A 160 -0.77 -9.54 -19.73
CA ALA A 160 -0.14 -9.87 -21.00
C ALA A 160 1.37 -10.09 -20.80
N GLY A 161 1.84 -11.32 -20.97
CA GLY A 161 3.25 -11.71 -20.84
C GLY A 161 4.12 -11.11 -21.95
N LEU A 162 3.60 -11.15 -23.18
CA LEU A 162 4.24 -10.71 -24.42
C LEU A 162 5.26 -11.71 -24.94
N ALA A 163 6.55 -11.54 -24.65
CA ALA A 163 7.57 -12.42 -25.19
C ALA A 163 8.46 -12.95 -24.06
N GLY A 164 8.71 -14.25 -24.05
CA GLY A 164 9.40 -14.92 -22.97
C GLY A 164 8.54 -16.04 -22.39
N ASP A 165 9.11 -16.87 -21.52
CA ASP A 165 8.39 -17.98 -20.89
C ASP A 165 7.74 -17.52 -19.58
N ASP A 166 6.54 -16.96 -19.63
CA ASP A 166 5.94 -16.17 -18.55
C ASP A 166 5.14 -16.99 -17.53
N LEU A 167 5.01 -16.44 -16.31
CA LEU A 167 4.09 -16.93 -15.29
C LEU A 167 3.08 -15.83 -14.94
N LEU A 168 1.81 -16.05 -15.29
CA LEU A 168 0.72 -15.07 -15.11
C LEU A 168 -0.34 -15.64 -14.18
N ILE A 169 -0.55 -15.02 -13.03
CA ILE A 169 -1.53 -15.45 -12.02
C ILE A 169 -2.56 -14.32 -11.90
N GLY A 170 -3.82 -14.57 -12.28
CA GLY A 170 -4.91 -13.61 -12.14
C GLY A 170 -5.17 -13.29 -10.67
N GLY A 171 -5.60 -14.30 -9.92
CA GLY A 171 -5.90 -14.15 -8.50
C GLY A 171 -7.40 -14.26 -8.25
N ALA A 172 -7.95 -13.32 -7.48
CA ALA A 172 -9.36 -13.31 -7.13
C ALA A 172 -10.15 -12.32 -7.99
N GLY A 173 -10.97 -12.85 -8.90
CA GLY A 173 -12.01 -12.08 -9.58
C GLY A 173 -12.30 -12.65 -10.94
N ALA A 174 -12.40 -11.80 -11.97
CA ALA A 174 -12.64 -12.23 -13.34
C ALA A 174 -11.50 -11.75 -14.23
N ASP A 175 -10.48 -12.58 -14.34
CA ASP A 175 -9.19 -12.23 -14.90
C ASP A 175 -9.04 -12.73 -16.34
N THR A 176 -8.15 -12.08 -17.08
CA THR A 176 -7.73 -12.53 -18.40
C THR A 176 -6.21 -12.55 -18.49
N ALA A 177 -5.65 -13.70 -18.82
CA ALA A 177 -4.22 -13.89 -19.08
C ALA A 177 -3.95 -14.20 -20.56
N ASN A 178 -2.90 -13.60 -21.11
CA ASN A 178 -2.37 -13.89 -22.43
C ASN A 178 -0.85 -14.03 -22.36
N GLY A 179 -0.33 -15.25 -22.47
CA GLY A 179 1.12 -15.51 -22.46
C GLY A 179 1.81 -14.91 -23.69
N ALA A 180 1.23 -15.20 -24.85
CA ALA A 180 1.68 -14.78 -26.18
C ALA A 180 2.87 -15.59 -26.73
N ASP A 181 4.03 -14.98 -26.95
CA ASP A 181 5.17 -15.66 -27.56
C ASP A 181 6.06 -16.30 -26.48
N GLY A 182 5.97 -17.61 -26.29
CA GLY A 182 6.74 -18.28 -25.25
C GLY A 182 6.29 -19.69 -24.95
N THR A 183 6.81 -20.27 -23.87
CA THR A 183 6.12 -21.33 -23.14
C THR A 183 5.65 -20.78 -21.81
N ASP A 184 4.36 -20.51 -21.74
CA ASP A 184 3.73 -19.73 -20.68
C ASP A 184 2.91 -20.61 -19.74
N THR A 185 2.88 -20.23 -18.47
CA THR A 185 2.01 -20.82 -17.46
C THR A 185 1.05 -19.76 -16.95
N CYS A 186 -0.24 -20.03 -17.05
CA CYS A 186 -1.29 -19.12 -16.62
C CYS A 186 -2.17 -19.78 -15.54
N ASP A 187 -2.69 -18.96 -14.64
CA ASP A 187 -3.75 -19.31 -13.69
C ASP A 187 -4.75 -18.15 -13.63
N ALA A 188 -5.72 -18.13 -14.54
CA ALA A 188 -6.76 -17.11 -14.66
C ALA A 188 -8.08 -17.70 -15.21
N GLU A 189 -9.20 -16.98 -15.08
CA GLU A 189 -10.50 -17.45 -15.57
C GLU A 189 -10.56 -17.55 -17.11
N ILE A 190 -9.86 -16.65 -17.80
CA ILE A 190 -9.77 -16.61 -19.27
C ILE A 190 -8.31 -16.60 -19.69
N GLU A 191 -7.88 -17.64 -20.38
CA GLU A 191 -6.48 -17.80 -20.81
C GLU A 191 -6.37 -17.90 -22.33
N SER A 192 -5.30 -17.34 -22.89
CA SER A 192 -4.96 -17.46 -24.30
C SER A 192 -3.45 -17.55 -24.48
N ASN A 193 -2.98 -18.41 -25.40
CA ASN A 193 -1.55 -18.66 -25.61
C ASN A 193 -0.84 -18.97 -24.28
N CYS A 194 -1.40 -19.92 -23.53
CA CYS A 194 -0.82 -20.48 -22.31
C CYS A 194 -0.72 -21.99 -22.53
N GLU A 195 0.45 -22.58 -22.29
CA GLU A 195 0.79 -23.97 -22.63
C GLU A 195 0.61 -24.95 -21.46
N SER A 196 0.18 -24.44 -20.29
CA SER A 196 -0.03 -25.20 -19.05
C SER A 196 -1.14 -26.25 -19.11
#